data_AF-A0A7W5YGF2-F1
#
_entry.id   AF-A0A7W5YGF2-F1
#
_cell.length_a   1.000
_cell.length_b   1.000
_cell.length_c   1.000
_cell.angle_alpha   90.00
_cell.angle_beta   90.00
_cell.angle_gamma   90.00
#
_symmetry.space_group_name_H-M   'P 1'
#
loop_
_entity.id
_entity.type
_entity.pdbx_description
1 polymer ?
#
loop_
_entity_poly.entity_id
_entity_poly.type
_entity_poly.pdbx_seq_one_letter_code
_entity_poly.pdbx_strand_id
1 'polypeptide(L)'
;MSWGFACRYDNDWDRDKPPLQLVCVEKNPHYVAVGRRLLPEATWICGDVFDVLSMGLGRFDTALANPPFGGTALNGRSSPRYRGPLLEYHVIDLAAHLARLGVFIIPQASASYLYSGVPRTERNTFPRLQQFIRQTGIELGSSAIDATYYLDEWHGVRPSVELVRADFSEAGHPASQPARPAVPEPAKATKPGMPDPLF
;
A
#
# COMPACT_ATOMS: atom_id res chain seq x y z
N MET A 1 8.66 1.28 -12.15
CA MET A 1 8.09 1.79 -10.89
C MET A 1 7.33 0.67 -10.23
N SER A 2 7.71 0.29 -9.01
CA SER A 2 7.02 -0.74 -8.23
C SER A 2 5.82 -0.10 -7.55
N TRP A 3 4.70 -0.80 -7.59
CA TRP A 3 3.52 -0.51 -6.82
C TRP A 3 3.33 -1.74 -5.94
N GLY A 4 3.75 -1.69 -4.68
CA GLY A 4 3.52 -2.79 -3.76
C GLY A 4 2.39 -2.41 -2.83
N PHE A 5 1.24 -3.08 -2.94
CA PHE A 5 0.18 -3.05 -1.94
C PHE A 5 0.02 -4.47 -1.41
N ALA A 6 0.21 -4.69 -0.11
CA ALA A 6 0.01 -5.99 0.52
C ALA A 6 -0.96 -5.86 1.69
N CYS A 7 -1.94 -6.75 1.76
CA CYS A 7 -2.85 -6.77 2.90
C CYS A 7 -2.58 -7.94 3.84
N ARG A 8 -2.67 -7.70 5.14
CA ARG A 8 -2.43 -8.69 6.22
C ARG A 8 -3.68 -8.87 7.07
N TYR A 9 -3.87 -10.10 7.55
CA TYR A 9 -4.72 -10.45 8.68
C TYR A 9 -3.82 -10.64 9.92
N ASP A 10 -4.17 -10.09 11.09
CA ASP A 10 -3.28 -10.13 12.26
C ASP A 10 -3.48 -11.40 13.11
N ASN A 11 -2.37 -12.09 13.37
CA ASN A 11 -2.30 -13.36 14.08
C ASN A 11 -1.82 -13.11 15.50
N ASP A 12 -2.69 -13.35 16.48
CA ASP A 12 -2.29 -13.49 17.88
C ASP A 12 -2.62 -14.94 18.26
N TRP A 13 -1.59 -15.78 18.38
CA TRP A 13 -1.45 -17.12 18.99
C TRP A 13 -2.61 -18.14 19.02
N ASP A 14 -3.68 -17.90 18.28
CA ASP A 14 -4.91 -18.68 18.30
C ASP A 14 -4.96 -19.62 17.09
N ARG A 15 -4.88 -20.93 17.34
CA ARG A 15 -4.88 -21.97 16.30
C ARG A 15 -6.21 -22.06 15.55
N ASP A 16 -7.26 -21.44 16.07
CA ASP A 16 -8.61 -21.49 15.50
C ASP A 16 -8.92 -20.33 14.53
N LYS A 17 -7.96 -19.41 14.31
CA LYS A 17 -8.11 -18.31 13.34
C LYS A 17 -7.78 -18.74 11.91
N PRO A 18 -8.43 -18.11 10.90
CA PRO A 18 -8.18 -18.42 9.49
C PRO A 18 -6.71 -18.16 9.11
N PRO A 19 -6.16 -18.90 8.13
CA PRO A 19 -4.78 -18.75 7.70
C PRO A 19 -4.52 -17.35 7.13
N LEU A 20 -3.26 -16.90 7.25
CA LEU A 20 -2.81 -15.61 6.72
C LEU A 20 -3.16 -15.48 5.23
N GLN A 21 -3.97 -14.48 4.90
CA GLN A 21 -4.28 -14.13 3.51
C GLN A 21 -3.46 -12.90 3.12
N LEU A 22 -2.62 -13.07 2.10
CA LEU A 22 -1.86 -11.98 1.49
C LEU A 22 -2.35 -11.73 0.07
N VAL A 23 -2.68 -10.47 -0.24
CA VAL A 23 -3.04 -10.04 -1.60
C VAL A 23 -2.07 -8.94 -2.01
N CYS A 24 -1.34 -9.17 -3.10
CA CYS A 24 -0.35 -8.28 -3.66
C CYS A 24 -0.84 -7.70 -4.99
N VAL A 25 -1.00 -6.38 -5.07
CA VAL A 25 -1.31 -5.68 -6.33
C VAL A 25 -0.04 -4.98 -6.80
N GLU A 26 0.45 -5.34 -7.98
CA GLU A 26 1.64 -4.74 -8.60
C GLU A 26 1.45 -4.51 -10.09
N LYS A 27 1.86 -3.34 -10.57
CA LYS A 27 1.65 -2.91 -11.96
C LYS A 27 2.66 -3.52 -12.92
N ASN A 28 3.90 -3.75 -12.46
CA ASN A 28 4.96 -4.30 -13.28
C ASN A 28 4.82 -5.84 -13.39
N PRO A 29 4.51 -6.40 -14.58
CA PRO A 29 4.32 -7.84 -14.74
C PRO A 29 5.59 -8.66 -14.41
N HIS A 30 6.79 -8.09 -14.58
CA HIS A 30 8.03 -8.77 -14.20
C HIS A 30 8.16 -8.92 -12.69
N TYR A 31 7.75 -7.91 -11.93
CA TYR A 31 7.78 -7.96 -10.46
C TYR A 31 6.70 -8.89 -9.92
N VAL A 32 5.53 -8.96 -10.57
CA VAL A 32 4.52 -9.98 -10.28
C VAL A 32 5.08 -11.40 -10.51
N ALA A 33 5.80 -11.64 -11.61
CA ALA A 33 6.38 -12.94 -11.89
C ALA A 33 7.47 -13.34 -10.87
N VAL A 34 8.30 -12.40 -10.43
CA VAL A 34 9.29 -12.61 -9.35
C VAL A 34 8.58 -12.86 -8.02
N GLY A 35 7.58 -12.04 -7.70
CA GLY A 35 6.78 -12.14 -6.49
C GLY A 35 6.11 -13.51 -6.33
N ARG A 36 5.48 -14.03 -7.39
CA ARG A 36 4.89 -15.37 -7.41
C ARG A 36 5.88 -16.51 -7.16
N ARG A 37 7.17 -16.29 -7.44
CA ARG A 37 8.24 -17.27 -7.16
C ARG A 37 8.75 -17.16 -5.73
N LEU A 38 8.88 -15.93 -5.20
CA LEU A 38 9.40 -15.67 -3.86
C LEU A 38 8.37 -15.91 -2.76
N LEU A 39 7.10 -15.61 -3.04
CA LEU A 39 5.99 -15.68 -2.10
C LEU A 39 4.76 -16.32 -2.79
N PRO A 40 4.83 -17.62 -3.12
CA PRO A 40 3.78 -18.33 -3.87
C PRO A 40 2.44 -18.43 -3.13
N GLU A 41 2.44 -18.30 -1.80
CA GLU A 41 1.23 -18.32 -0.96
C GLU A 41 0.39 -17.03 -1.05
N ALA A 42 0.98 -15.94 -1.55
CA ALA A 42 0.25 -14.69 -1.74
C ALA A 42 -0.55 -14.71 -3.06
N THR A 43 -1.72 -14.07 -3.04
CA THR A 43 -2.49 -13.81 -4.26
C THR A 43 -1.90 -12.61 -4.99
N TRP A 44 -1.28 -12.85 -6.15
CA TRP A 44 -0.65 -11.81 -6.95
C TRP A 44 -1.53 -11.33 -8.10
N ILE A 45 -1.94 -10.06 -8.05
CA ILE A 45 -2.71 -9.36 -9.10
C ILE A 45 -1.78 -8.40 -9.85
N CYS A 46 -1.69 -8.59 -11.17
CA CYS A 46 -1.03 -7.62 -12.04
C CYS A 46 -2.02 -6.49 -12.35
N GLY A 47 -1.87 -5.33 -11.70
CA GLY A 47 -2.86 -4.26 -11.78
C GLY A 47 -2.38 -2.93 -11.22
N ASP A 48 -3.17 -1.88 -11.43
CA ASP A 48 -2.90 -0.55 -10.91
C ASP A 48 -3.53 -0.38 -9.52
N VAL A 49 -2.81 0.24 -8.58
CA VAL A 49 -3.32 0.49 -7.23
C VAL A 49 -4.57 1.38 -7.25
N PHE A 50 -4.74 2.23 -8.26
CA PHE A 50 -5.93 3.08 -8.38
C PHE A 50 -7.20 2.29 -8.75
N ASP A 51 -7.07 1.03 -9.16
CA ASP A 51 -8.19 0.16 -9.53
C ASP A 51 -8.62 -0.77 -8.38
N VAL A 52 -7.95 -0.75 -7.22
CA VAL A 52 -8.19 -1.73 -6.12
C VAL A 52 -9.62 -1.72 -5.57
N LEU A 53 -10.31 -0.58 -5.63
CA LEU A 53 -11.70 -0.47 -5.16
C LEU A 53 -12.71 -1.14 -6.08
N SER A 54 -12.38 -1.31 -7.37
CA SER A 54 -13.24 -2.00 -8.34
C SER A 54 -12.90 -3.49 -8.49
N MET A 55 -11.81 -3.95 -7.86
CA MET A 55 -11.36 -5.35 -7.93
C MET A 55 -12.14 -6.32 -7.03
N GLY A 56 -13.02 -5.83 -6.15
CA GLY A 56 -13.83 -6.70 -5.27
C GLY A 56 -13.01 -7.46 -4.22
N LEU A 57 -11.90 -6.88 -3.74
CA LEU A 57 -10.94 -7.54 -2.83
C LEU A 57 -11.48 -7.80 -1.41
N GLY A 58 -12.61 -7.20 -1.04
CA GLY A 58 -13.16 -7.27 0.32
C GLY A 58 -12.45 -6.33 1.28
N ARG A 59 -12.35 -6.72 2.56
CA ARG A 59 -11.69 -5.96 3.62
C ARG A 59 -10.59 -6.76 4.28
N PHE A 60 -9.57 -6.05 4.75
CA PHE A 60 -8.37 -6.58 5.39
C PHE A 60 -8.14 -5.89 6.75
N ASP A 61 -7.28 -6.46 7.58
CA ASP A 61 -6.91 -5.79 8.84
C ASP A 61 -5.88 -4.71 8.59
N THR A 62 -4.86 -5.00 7.78
CA THR A 62 -3.76 -4.07 7.50
C THR A 62 -3.53 -3.94 6.00
N ALA A 63 -3.25 -2.72 5.54
CA ALA A 63 -2.68 -2.41 4.24
C ALA A 63 -1.23 -1.97 4.39
N LEU A 64 -0.33 -2.54 3.60
CA LEU A 64 1.09 -2.20 3.54
C LEU A 64 1.37 -1.63 2.17
N ALA A 65 2.08 -0.51 2.07
CA ALA A 65 2.59 -0.08 0.77
C ALA A 65 3.92 0.65 0.83
N ASN A 66 4.61 0.60 -0.31
CA ASN A 66 5.67 1.53 -0.67
C ASN A 66 5.13 2.34 -1.85
N PRO A 67 4.29 3.37 -1.60
CA PRO A 67 3.71 4.16 -2.67
C PRO A 67 4.82 4.81 -3.49
N PRO A 68 4.67 4.95 -4.81
CA PRO A 68 5.61 5.72 -5.58
C PRO A 68 5.55 7.17 -5.12
N PHE A 69 6.73 7.74 -4.96
CA PHE A 69 6.92 9.14 -4.63
C PHE A 69 7.79 9.83 -5.68
N GLY A 70 7.58 11.14 -5.85
CA GLY A 70 8.19 11.95 -6.91
C GLY A 70 7.17 12.50 -7.92
N GLY A 71 7.66 13.17 -8.97
CA GLY A 71 6.85 13.90 -9.95
C GLY A 71 6.06 13.04 -10.96
N THR A 72 5.57 11.88 -10.54
CA THR A 72 4.79 10.98 -11.40
C THR A 72 3.39 11.55 -11.60
N ALA A 73 2.98 11.72 -12.86
CA ALA A 73 1.67 12.26 -13.20
C ALA A 73 0.53 11.30 -12.80
N LEU A 74 -0.54 11.88 -12.25
CA LEU A 74 -1.77 11.16 -11.90
C LEU A 74 -2.53 10.62 -13.13
N ASN A 75 -2.32 11.20 -14.32
CA ASN A 75 -3.00 10.80 -15.57
C ASN A 75 -4.54 10.68 -15.41
N GLY A 76 -5.15 11.60 -14.66
CA GLY A 76 -6.59 11.60 -14.38
C GLY A 76 -7.05 10.59 -13.31
N ARG A 77 -6.14 9.79 -12.75
CA ARG A 77 -6.43 8.93 -11.60
C ARG A 77 -6.54 9.77 -10.32
N SER A 78 -7.38 9.33 -9.39
CA SER A 78 -7.56 9.99 -8.10
C SER A 78 -8.11 8.99 -7.08
N SER A 79 -7.90 9.29 -5.82
CA SER A 79 -8.52 8.57 -4.70
C SER A 79 -9.85 9.22 -4.31
N PRO A 80 -10.69 8.58 -3.48
CA PRO A 80 -12.03 9.09 -3.22
C PRO A 80 -12.10 10.44 -2.50
N ARG A 81 -11.16 10.75 -1.60
CA ARG A 81 -11.18 11.96 -0.75
C ARG A 81 -10.06 12.94 -1.06
N TYR A 82 -8.81 12.46 -1.17
CA TYR A 82 -7.67 13.34 -1.41
C TYR A 82 -7.71 13.92 -2.84
N ARG A 83 -7.34 15.20 -2.98
CA ARG A 83 -7.37 15.95 -4.26
C ARG A 83 -6.06 16.64 -4.61
N GLY A 84 -5.03 16.49 -3.77
CA GLY A 84 -3.72 17.08 -4.05
C GLY A 84 -2.89 16.22 -5.01
N PRO A 85 -1.66 16.65 -5.33
CA PRO A 85 -0.87 16.00 -6.39
C PRO A 85 -0.03 14.80 -5.90
N LEU A 86 0.04 14.54 -4.59
CA LEU A 86 0.93 13.54 -4.01
C LEU A 86 0.33 12.12 -4.09
N LEU A 87 1.02 11.22 -4.77
CA LEU A 87 0.55 9.84 -5.00
C LEU A 87 0.50 9.03 -3.71
N GLU A 88 1.46 9.22 -2.80
CA GLU A 88 1.49 8.51 -1.52
C GLU A 88 0.22 8.75 -0.70
N TYR A 89 -0.32 9.97 -0.74
CA TYR A 89 -1.57 10.31 -0.07
C TYR A 89 -2.80 9.74 -0.77
N HIS A 90 -2.79 9.63 -2.10
CA HIS A 90 -3.84 8.90 -2.81
C HIS A 90 -3.85 7.41 -2.43
N VAL A 91 -2.69 6.78 -2.35
CA VAL A 91 -2.58 5.36 -1.97
C VAL A 91 -3.05 5.14 -0.53
N ILE A 92 -2.70 6.03 0.41
CA ILE A 92 -3.18 5.95 1.79
C ILE A 92 -4.71 6.11 1.86
N ASP A 93 -5.29 7.04 1.10
CA ASP A 93 -6.75 7.22 1.05
C ASP A 93 -7.49 6.02 0.41
N LEU A 94 -6.90 5.39 -0.61
CA LEU A 94 -7.41 4.12 -1.16
C LEU A 94 -7.36 3.01 -0.10
N ALA A 95 -6.26 2.90 0.64
CA ALA A 95 -6.10 1.89 1.69
C ALA A 95 -7.15 2.01 2.81
N ALA A 96 -7.58 3.23 3.16
CA ALA A 96 -8.64 3.48 4.15
C ALA A 96 -10.01 2.88 3.78
N HIS A 97 -10.20 2.44 2.53
CA HIS A 97 -11.40 1.74 2.08
C HIS A 97 -11.28 0.22 2.16
N LEU A 98 -10.05 -0.30 2.26
CA LEU A 98 -9.76 -1.72 2.19
C LEU A 98 -9.30 -2.28 3.53
N ALA A 99 -8.65 -1.49 4.39
CA ALA A 99 -8.05 -1.98 5.63
C ALA A 99 -8.37 -1.10 6.85
N ARG A 100 -8.31 -1.70 8.04
CA ARG A 100 -8.47 -0.99 9.33
C ARG A 100 -7.21 -0.24 9.74
N LEU A 101 -6.05 -0.78 9.39
CA LEU A 101 -4.74 -0.22 9.65
C LEU A 101 -3.98 -0.06 8.33
N GLY A 102 -3.06 0.89 8.31
CA GLY A 102 -2.16 1.11 7.20
C GLY A 102 -0.72 1.32 7.68
N VAL A 103 0.25 0.79 6.95
CA VAL A 103 1.68 1.03 7.17
C VAL A 103 2.32 1.37 5.83
N PHE A 104 3.01 2.51 5.76
CA PHE A 104 3.48 3.05 4.48
C PHE A 104 4.91 3.56 4.60
N ILE A 105 5.75 3.24 3.62
CA ILE A 105 7.05 3.91 3.43
C ILE A 105 6.80 5.12 2.54
N ILE A 106 6.96 6.34 3.05
CA ILE A 106 6.69 7.57 2.31
C ILE A 106 7.85 8.57 2.45
N PRO A 107 7.97 9.57 1.56
CA PRO A 107 8.98 10.61 1.72
C PRO A 107 8.88 11.31 3.08
N GLN A 108 10.01 11.71 3.66
CA GLN A 108 10.04 12.53 4.88
C GLN A 108 9.18 13.79 4.76
N ALA A 109 9.17 14.40 3.56
CA ALA A 109 8.35 15.57 3.25
C ALA A 109 6.83 15.33 3.28
N SER A 110 6.40 14.08 3.41
CA SER A 110 5.00 13.67 3.45
C SER A 110 4.61 13.03 4.79
N ALA A 111 5.59 12.70 5.64
CA ALA A 111 5.36 12.13 6.96
C ALA A 111 4.91 13.18 7.98
N SER A 112 4.22 12.77 9.04
CA SER A 112 3.81 13.63 10.17
C SER A 112 4.92 13.92 11.17
N TYR A 113 6.08 13.31 10.96
CA TYR A 113 7.23 13.41 11.82
C TYR A 113 8.51 13.35 10.98
N LEU A 114 9.59 13.89 11.54
CA LEU A 114 10.95 13.73 11.04
C LEU A 114 11.71 12.99 12.14
N TYR A 115 12.26 11.83 11.81
CA TYR A 115 13.02 11.01 12.75
C TYR A 115 14.33 10.55 12.13
N SER A 116 14.27 10.03 10.91
CA SER A 116 15.40 9.42 10.26
C SER A 116 16.43 10.49 9.86
N GLY A 117 17.68 10.35 10.29
CA GLY A 117 18.76 11.29 9.95
C GLY A 117 18.66 12.69 10.60
N VAL A 118 17.79 12.88 11.60
CA VAL A 118 17.70 14.14 12.36
C VAL A 118 18.12 13.94 13.82
N PRO A 119 18.83 14.91 14.45
CA PRO A 119 19.30 14.76 15.84
C PRO A 119 18.19 14.64 16.88
N ARG A 120 17.00 15.15 16.55
CA ARG A 120 15.82 15.15 17.42
C ARG A 120 14.58 14.90 16.59
N THR A 121 13.70 14.03 17.09
CA THR A 121 12.39 13.84 16.48
C THR A 121 11.59 15.13 16.52
N GLU A 122 11.06 15.52 15.37
CA GLU A 122 10.21 16.70 15.23
C GLU A 122 8.88 16.33 14.60
N ARG A 123 7.80 17.04 14.96
CA ARG A 123 6.55 16.93 14.24
C ARG A 123 6.64 17.74 12.96
N ASN A 124 6.12 17.17 11.90
CA ASN A 124 6.04 17.83 10.61
C ASN A 124 4.72 18.60 10.48
N THR A 125 4.80 19.86 10.06
CA THR A 125 3.65 20.76 9.87
C THR A 125 3.46 21.16 8.42
N PHE A 126 4.04 20.43 7.46
CA PHE A 126 3.99 20.82 6.05
C PHE A 126 2.56 21.02 5.52
N PRO A 127 2.31 22.06 4.69
CA PRO A 127 0.97 22.39 4.19
C PRO A 127 0.26 21.24 3.47
N ARG A 128 1.03 20.39 2.75
CA ARG A 128 0.47 19.24 2.01
C ARG A 128 -0.05 18.15 2.93
N LEU A 129 0.64 17.87 4.04
CA LEU A 129 0.17 16.97 5.08
C LEU A 129 -1.11 17.51 5.71
N GLN A 130 -1.12 18.80 6.07
CA GLN A 130 -2.29 19.44 6.67
C GLN A 130 -3.50 19.43 5.72
N GLN A 131 -3.27 19.62 4.41
CA GLN A 131 -4.31 19.44 3.40
C GLN A 131 -4.83 18.00 3.35
N PHE A 132 -3.94 17.01 3.35
CA PHE A 132 -4.30 15.59 3.35
C PHE A 132 -5.17 15.24 4.57
N ILE A 133 -4.73 15.60 5.78
CA ILE A 133 -5.49 15.38 7.02
C ILE A 133 -6.86 16.04 6.94
N ARG A 134 -6.94 17.32 6.52
CA ARG A 134 -8.23 18.02 6.39
C ARG A 134 -9.18 17.39 5.38
N GLN A 135 -8.66 16.88 4.26
CA GLN A 135 -9.49 16.29 3.20
C GLN A 135 -9.95 14.87 3.51
N THR A 136 -9.13 14.11 4.24
CA THR A 136 -9.35 12.67 4.42
C THR A 136 -9.78 12.32 5.83
N GLY A 137 -9.42 13.11 6.84
CA GLY A 137 -9.53 12.76 8.25
C GLY A 137 -8.47 11.76 8.72
N ILE A 138 -7.53 11.37 7.86
CA ILE A 138 -6.50 10.37 8.18
C ILE A 138 -5.31 11.04 8.84
N GLU A 139 -5.04 10.69 10.10
CA GLU A 139 -3.79 11.04 10.77
C GLU A 139 -2.70 10.01 10.50
N LEU A 140 -1.45 10.48 10.44
CA LEU A 140 -0.28 9.63 10.29
C LEU A 140 0.45 9.58 11.63
N GLY A 141 0.52 8.40 12.24
CA GLY A 141 1.31 8.11 13.42
C GLY A 141 2.77 7.79 13.07
N SER A 142 3.66 8.02 14.04
CA SER A 142 5.07 7.71 13.88
C SER A 142 5.40 6.24 14.11
N SER A 143 6.47 5.78 13.47
CA SER A 143 7.19 4.57 13.84
C SER A 143 8.51 4.96 14.53
N ALA A 144 9.16 4.01 15.20
CA ALA A 144 10.46 4.21 15.85
C ALA A 144 11.61 3.60 15.02
N ILE A 145 11.50 3.61 13.68
CA ILE A 145 12.50 3.03 12.77
C ILE A 145 13.28 4.15 12.11
N ASP A 146 14.60 4.17 12.29
CA ASP A 146 15.49 5.09 11.59
C ASP A 146 15.83 4.52 10.21
N ALA A 147 15.20 5.08 9.18
CA ALA A 147 15.40 4.66 7.80
C ALA A 147 16.78 5.06 7.24
N THR A 148 17.54 5.92 7.92
CA THR A 148 18.91 6.27 7.49
C THR A 148 19.94 5.22 7.84
N TYR A 149 19.62 4.25 8.71
CA TYR A 149 20.54 3.19 9.11
C TYR A 149 21.12 2.44 7.90
N TYR A 150 20.28 2.16 6.89
CA TYR A 150 20.67 1.47 5.67
C TYR A 150 20.92 2.42 4.49
N LEU A 151 21.12 3.73 4.72
CA LEU A 151 21.19 4.73 3.65
C LEU A 151 22.29 4.42 2.62
N ASP A 152 23.43 3.92 3.07
CA ASP A 152 24.57 3.56 2.22
C ASP A 152 24.47 2.16 1.61
N GLU A 153 23.50 1.34 2.03
CA GLU A 153 23.26 -0.02 1.53
C GLU A 153 22.22 -0.07 0.41
N TRP A 154 21.52 1.03 0.14
CA TRP A 154 20.58 1.09 -0.98
C TRP A 154 21.30 0.99 -2.33
N HIS A 155 20.83 0.08 -3.18
CA HIS A 155 21.31 -0.04 -4.55
C HIS A 155 20.63 1.00 -5.47
N GLY A 156 21.43 1.92 -6.03
CA GLY A 156 21.05 2.81 -7.14
C GLY A 156 20.27 4.07 -6.76
N VAL A 157 19.67 4.14 -5.58
CA VAL A 157 18.97 5.32 -5.04
C VAL A 157 19.27 5.49 -3.56
N ARG A 158 19.11 6.69 -3.00
CA ARG A 158 19.26 6.95 -1.56
C ARG A 158 18.05 7.74 -1.06
N PRO A 159 16.90 7.08 -0.87
CA PRO A 159 15.66 7.79 -0.59
C PRO A 159 15.61 8.26 0.87
N SER A 160 15.17 9.49 1.08
CA SER A 160 14.83 10.02 2.40
C SER A 160 13.34 9.74 2.67
N VAL A 161 13.09 8.78 3.56
CA VAL A 161 11.76 8.22 3.83
C VAL A 161 11.52 8.05 5.32
N GLU A 162 10.25 7.94 5.69
CA GLU A 162 9.80 7.48 7.00
C GLU A 162 8.78 6.35 6.82
N LEU A 163 8.69 5.49 7.84
CA LEU A 163 7.60 4.53 7.94
C LEU A 163 6.45 5.14 8.76
N VAL A 164 5.30 5.39 8.14
CA VAL A 164 4.12 5.94 8.84
C VAL A 164 3.07 4.86 9.09
N ARG A 165 2.34 4.99 10.20
CA ARG A 165 1.15 4.19 10.48
C ARG A 165 -0.10 5.06 10.32
N ALA A 166 -1.16 4.51 9.76
CA ALA A 166 -2.48 5.13 9.76
C ALA A 166 -3.47 4.19 10.45
N ASP A 167 -4.25 4.71 11.40
CA ASP A 167 -5.38 4.00 11.97
C ASP A 167 -6.66 4.50 11.30
N PHE A 168 -7.31 3.63 10.53
CA PHE A 168 -8.52 3.98 9.78
C PHE A 168 -9.79 3.69 10.57
N SER A 169 -9.67 3.09 11.76
CA SER A 169 -10.83 2.72 12.58
C SER A 169 -11.42 3.89 13.36
N GLU A 170 -10.60 4.87 13.76
CA GLU A 170 -11.05 6.03 14.55
C GLU A 170 -11.79 7.09 13.73
N ALA A 171 -11.48 7.22 12.44
CA ALA A 171 -12.01 8.28 11.57
C ALA A 171 -13.31 7.90 10.83
N GLY A 172 -14.02 6.86 11.29
CA GLY A 172 -15.29 6.42 10.69
C GLY A 172 -15.17 5.98 9.22
N HIS A 173 -13.96 5.57 8.79
CA HIS A 173 -13.74 5.18 7.41
C HIS A 173 -14.46 3.87 7.06
N PRO A 174 -14.76 3.61 5.78
CA PRO A 174 -15.52 2.44 5.35
C PRO A 174 -14.95 1.13 5.88
N ALA A 175 -13.63 1.05 6.05
CA ALA A 175 -12.94 -0.13 6.55
C ALA A 175 -12.92 -0.27 8.08
N SER A 176 -13.61 0.58 8.84
CA SER A 176 -13.76 0.45 10.30
C SER A 176 -14.41 -0.86 10.75
N GLN A 177 -15.16 -1.54 9.87
CA GLN A 177 -15.74 -2.85 10.12
C GLN A 177 -14.70 -3.98 10.04
N PRO A 178 -14.86 -5.07 10.82
CA PRO A 178 -13.92 -6.20 10.79
C PRO A 178 -13.75 -6.79 9.39
N ALA A 179 -12.54 -7.31 9.12
CA ALA A 179 -12.21 -7.92 7.84
C ALA A 179 -13.23 -9.01 7.49
N ARG A 180 -13.69 -8.99 6.24
CA ARG A 180 -14.53 -10.03 5.66
C ARG A 180 -13.87 -10.46 4.35
N PRO A 181 -13.32 -11.68 4.28
CA PRO A 181 -12.69 -12.12 3.04
C PRO A 181 -13.74 -12.23 1.95
N ALA A 182 -13.49 -11.57 0.82
CA ALA A 182 -13.99 -12.05 -0.46
C ALA A 182 -13.00 -13.12 -0.92
N VAL A 183 -13.51 -14.29 -1.35
CA VAL A 183 -12.67 -15.25 -2.07
C VAL A 183 -12.53 -14.69 -3.48
N PRO A 184 -11.36 -14.20 -3.92
CA PRO A 184 -11.18 -13.85 -5.31
C PRO A 184 -11.16 -15.17 -6.09
N GLU A 185 -12.07 -15.34 -7.04
CA GLU A 185 -12.01 -16.48 -7.95
C GLU A 185 -10.66 -16.38 -8.70
N PRO A 186 -9.83 -17.42 -8.72
CA PRO A 186 -8.59 -17.38 -9.49
C PRO A 186 -8.94 -17.13 -10.94
N ALA A 187 -8.27 -16.14 -11.56
CA ALA A 187 -8.43 -15.84 -12.96
C ALA A 187 -8.29 -17.15 -13.77
N LYS A 188 -9.35 -17.52 -14.51
CA LYS A 188 -9.37 -18.73 -15.33
C LYS A 188 -8.12 -18.74 -16.21
N ALA A 189 -7.30 -19.77 -16.07
CA ALA A 189 -6.18 -20.02 -16.96
C ALA A 189 -6.72 -20.04 -18.39
N THR A 190 -6.29 -19.08 -19.20
CA THR A 190 -6.53 -19.12 -20.64
C THR A 190 -5.83 -20.37 -21.15
N LYS A 191 -6.60 -21.32 -21.68
CA LYS A 191 -6.04 -22.53 -22.29
C LYS A 191 -5.01 -22.09 -23.35
N PRO A 192 -3.83 -22.73 -23.44
CA PRO A 192 -2.91 -22.46 -24.53
C PRO A 192 -3.68 -22.63 -25.85
N GLY A 193 -3.66 -21.59 -26.68
CA GLY A 193 -4.21 -21.64 -28.02
C GLY A 193 -3.61 -22.83 -28.76
N MET A 194 -4.49 -23.62 -29.36
CA MET A 194 -4.12 -24.72 -30.25
C MET A 194 -3.22 -24.13 -31.36
N PRO A 195 -2.07 -24.76 -31.69
CA PRO A 195 -1.24 -24.26 -32.78
C PRO A 195 -2.03 -24.32 -34.09
N ASP A 196 -1.93 -23.25 -34.89
CA ASP A 196 -2.55 -23.15 -36.20
C ASP A 196 -2.14 -24.35 -37.08
N PRO A 197 -3.07 -24.97 -37.82
CA PRO A 197 -2.73 -26.03 -38.75
C PRO A 197 -1.92 -25.44 -39.90
N LEU A 198 -0.72 -25.98 -40.07
CA LEU A 198 0.17 -25.75 -41.21
C LEU A 198 -0.60 -25.95 -42.53
N PHE A 199 -0.66 -24.89 -43.32
CA PHE A 199 -0.77 -24.93 -44.78
C PHE A 199 0.25 -23.96 -45.38
#